data_AF-A0A4V1XZ27-F1
#
_entry.id   AF-A0A4V1XZ27-F1
#
_cell.length_a   1.000
_cell.length_b   1.000
_cell.length_c   1.000
_cell.angle_alpha   90.00
_cell.angle_beta   90.00
_cell.angle_gamma   90.00
#
_symmetry.space_group_name_H-M   'P 1'
#
loop_
_entity.id
_entity.type
_entity.pdbx_description
1 polymer ?
#
loop_
_entity_poly.entity_id
_entity_poly.type
_entity_poly.pdbx_seq_one_letter_code
_entity_poly.pdbx_strand_id
1 'polypeptide(L)'
;MSPACFSTASHSSVKVRVGPRRDSFGNARFTTVDVPPVEFWAAQARPPLADDLSPEECAATARKYAALALKDSSNWRETLTTKHDISLYTLHHLANMIIMGPPSPAWNLATHILYTCVQLSYKPSILTMVRLALRSNKLGDRQFSGAEEAFARVLARRDDPDACTLQGLIYAKQDSCAADDKASEWFRRAMQIGGEEPGTWEWQPSCAMGLATIYLKQKQGKQAKEILHYAAVRLDIPEACWLYASVLDKYDAKRPYWLKKAAASGIEAAARELAQIELAGLDDRGLSNKERAKKEALADEWLGIAGDKALF
;
A
#
# COMPACT_ATOMS: atom_id res chain seq x y z
N MET A 1 -54.07 -32.81 48.50
CA MET A 1 -53.03 -32.98 49.54
C MET A 1 -51.95 -33.88 48.98
N SER A 2 -50.68 -33.48 49.14
CA SER A 2 -49.44 -34.21 48.80
C SER A 2 -49.00 -34.29 47.31
N PRO A 3 -47.66 -34.35 47.05
CA PRO A 3 -46.97 -33.38 46.19
C PRO A 3 -45.99 -33.98 45.13
N ALA A 4 -45.25 -33.09 44.45
CA ALA A 4 -43.97 -33.31 43.72
C ALA A 4 -44.07 -34.04 42.36
N CYS A 5 -43.25 -33.79 41.33
CA CYS A 5 -41.81 -33.48 41.30
C CYS A 5 -41.43 -32.52 40.17
N PHE A 6 -40.57 -31.55 40.46
CA PHE A 6 -39.76 -30.86 39.44
C PHE A 6 -38.51 -31.69 39.17
N SER A 7 -38.33 -32.11 37.92
CA SER A 7 -37.09 -32.73 37.42
C SER A 7 -36.17 -31.65 36.88
N THR A 8 -35.11 -31.32 37.63
CA THR A 8 -33.98 -30.51 37.15
C THR A 8 -33.01 -31.42 36.41
N ALA A 9 -33.16 -31.54 35.09
CA ALA A 9 -32.14 -32.13 34.24
C ALA A 9 -31.02 -31.10 34.03
N SER A 10 -29.92 -31.30 34.76
CA SER A 10 -28.63 -30.64 34.54
C SER A 10 -28.11 -31.01 33.15
N HIS A 11 -28.29 -30.13 32.16
CA HIS A 11 -27.59 -30.24 30.88
C HIS A 11 -26.11 -29.94 31.10
N SER A 12 -25.30 -30.99 31.16
CA SER A 12 -23.85 -30.89 31.05
C SER A 12 -23.52 -30.31 29.68
N SER A 13 -23.12 -29.03 29.65
CA SER A 13 -22.60 -28.42 28.43
C SER A 13 -21.28 -29.10 28.10
N VAL A 14 -21.32 -30.05 27.18
CA VAL A 14 -20.12 -30.61 26.57
C VAL A 14 -19.41 -29.46 25.86
N LYS A 15 -18.34 -28.94 26.47
CA LYS A 15 -17.41 -28.00 25.82
C LYS A 15 -16.74 -28.77 24.69
N VAL A 16 -17.33 -28.73 23.50
CA VAL A 16 -16.68 -29.16 22.27
C VAL A 16 -15.44 -28.27 22.11
N ARG A 17 -14.27 -28.84 22.41
CA ARG A 17 -12.98 -28.24 22.04
C ARG A 17 -12.93 -28.23 20.52
N VAL A 18 -13.36 -27.11 19.93
CA VAL A 18 -13.12 -26.85 18.53
C VAL A 18 -11.61 -26.79 18.37
N GLY A 19 -11.03 -27.77 17.66
CA GLY A 19 -9.59 -27.81 17.39
C GLY A 19 -9.11 -26.50 16.77
N PRO A 20 -7.80 -26.21 16.84
CA PRO A 20 -7.23 -24.98 16.30
C PRO A 20 -7.63 -24.83 14.82
N ARG A 21 -8.45 -23.82 14.54
CA ARG A 21 -9.05 -23.61 13.22
C ARG A 21 -7.95 -23.16 12.26
N ARG A 22 -7.83 -23.85 11.13
CA ARG A 22 -6.78 -23.64 10.12
C ARG A 22 -6.84 -22.30 9.38
N ASP A 23 -7.75 -21.38 9.72
CA ASP A 23 -8.04 -20.19 8.90
C ASP A 23 -7.59 -18.86 9.52
N SER A 24 -6.92 -18.87 10.67
CA SER A 24 -6.37 -17.65 11.29
C SER A 24 -4.87 -17.50 11.02
N PHE A 25 -4.39 -16.26 10.90
CA PHE A 25 -2.96 -15.93 10.94
C PHE A 25 -2.35 -16.07 12.35
N GLY A 26 -3.16 -16.33 13.37
CA GLY A 26 -2.69 -16.58 14.74
C GLY A 26 -2.05 -17.94 14.95
N ASN A 27 -2.21 -18.87 14.00
CA ASN A 27 -1.54 -20.17 14.03
C ASN A 27 -0.32 -20.13 13.12
N ALA A 28 0.83 -20.57 13.62
CA ALA A 28 2.04 -20.67 12.80
C ALA A 28 1.81 -21.68 11.66
N ARG A 29 1.89 -21.21 10.41
CA ARG A 29 1.82 -22.04 9.18
C ARG A 29 3.16 -22.06 8.43
N PHE A 30 4.23 -21.95 9.19
CA PHE A 30 5.60 -21.94 8.73
C PHE A 30 6.40 -22.85 9.65
N THR A 31 7.62 -23.12 9.24
CA THR A 31 8.62 -23.94 9.91
C THR A 31 9.93 -23.17 9.96
N THR A 32 10.96 -23.73 10.59
CA THR A 32 12.28 -23.11 10.62
C THR A 32 12.93 -22.98 9.25
N VAL A 33 12.56 -23.82 8.27
CA VAL A 33 13.09 -23.73 6.90
C VAL A 33 12.49 -22.58 6.09
N ASP A 34 11.37 -22.03 6.55
CA ASP A 34 10.72 -20.87 5.91
C ASP A 34 11.35 -19.54 6.34
N VAL A 35 12.31 -19.55 7.28
CA VAL A 35 13.05 -18.35 7.68
C VAL A 35 14.07 -18.01 6.58
N PRO A 36 14.01 -16.83 5.95
CA PRO A 36 14.95 -16.46 4.90
C PRO A 36 16.41 -16.48 5.38
N PRO A 37 17.35 -16.91 4.54
CA PRO A 37 18.77 -16.94 4.88
C PRO A 37 19.36 -15.51 4.88
N VAL A 38 20.61 -15.34 5.34
CA VAL A 38 21.21 -14.00 5.52
C VAL A 38 21.31 -13.22 4.21
N GLU A 39 21.53 -13.92 3.10
CA GLU A 39 21.65 -13.36 1.75
C GLU A 39 20.35 -12.68 1.29
N PHE A 40 19.20 -13.21 1.72
CA PHE A 40 17.91 -12.56 1.47
C PHE A 40 17.87 -11.19 2.16
N TRP A 41 18.26 -11.13 3.44
CA TRP A 41 18.25 -9.88 4.20
C TRP A 41 19.27 -8.89 3.65
N ALA A 42 20.45 -9.35 3.22
CA ALA A 42 21.44 -8.50 2.56
C ALA A 42 20.91 -7.85 1.28
N ALA A 43 20.01 -8.52 0.55
CA ALA A 43 19.38 -7.98 -0.64
C ALA A 43 18.20 -7.03 -0.35
N GLN A 44 17.52 -7.19 0.80
CA GLN A 44 16.26 -6.49 1.11
C GLN A 44 16.38 -5.39 2.18
N ALA A 45 17.30 -5.52 3.14
CA ALA A 45 17.54 -4.55 4.22
C ALA A 45 18.35 -3.36 3.69
N ARG A 46 17.68 -2.53 2.88
CA ARG A 46 18.25 -1.34 2.26
C ARG A 46 17.24 -0.19 2.24
N PRO A 47 17.69 1.07 2.16
CA PRO A 47 16.81 2.21 2.01
C PRO A 47 15.87 2.05 0.81
N PRO A 48 14.61 2.50 0.89
CA PRO A 48 13.99 3.18 2.04
C PRO A 48 13.32 2.22 3.03
N LEU A 49 13.48 0.90 2.88
CA LEU A 49 12.73 -0.08 3.69
C LEU A 49 13.29 -0.26 5.10
N ALA A 50 14.61 -0.15 5.26
CA ALA A 50 15.29 -0.15 6.53
C ALA A 50 16.63 0.56 6.38
N ASP A 51 16.85 1.59 7.21
CA ASP A 51 18.10 2.36 7.22
C ASP A 51 18.96 2.01 8.44
N ASP A 52 18.35 1.41 9.47
CA ASP A 52 18.94 1.16 10.79
C ASP A 52 19.07 -0.33 11.15
N LEU A 53 18.62 -1.25 10.29
CA LEU A 53 18.64 -2.70 10.54
C LEU A 53 19.71 -3.39 9.69
N SER A 54 20.65 -4.07 10.35
CA SER A 54 21.65 -4.89 9.63
C SER A 54 21.04 -6.21 9.13
N PRO A 55 21.54 -6.78 8.02
CA PRO A 55 21.13 -8.09 7.55
C PRO A 55 21.27 -9.20 8.60
N GLU A 56 22.34 -9.16 9.40
CA GLU A 56 22.62 -10.12 10.46
C GLU A 56 21.59 -10.03 11.60
N GLU A 57 21.26 -8.81 12.03
CA GLU A 57 20.22 -8.56 13.02
C GLU A 57 18.85 -9.02 12.51
N CYS A 58 18.55 -8.77 11.24
CA CYS A 58 17.31 -9.22 10.61
C CYS A 58 17.19 -10.74 10.64
N ALA A 59 18.23 -11.44 10.20
CA ALA A 59 18.28 -12.89 10.18
C ALA A 59 18.19 -13.49 11.59
N ALA A 60 18.94 -12.93 12.55
CA ALA A 60 18.93 -13.38 13.94
C ALA A 60 17.55 -13.19 14.58
N THR A 61 16.93 -12.02 14.40
CA THR A 61 15.60 -11.71 14.94
C THR A 61 14.52 -12.58 14.32
N ALA A 62 14.55 -12.79 13.00
CA ALA A 62 13.60 -13.67 12.32
C ALA A 62 13.67 -15.12 12.83
N ARG A 63 14.89 -15.67 13.02
CA ARG A 63 15.08 -17.01 13.60
C ARG A 63 14.57 -17.08 15.04
N LYS A 64 14.90 -16.08 15.86
CA LYS A 64 14.47 -16.00 17.26
C LYS A 64 12.96 -15.94 17.38
N TYR A 65 12.30 -15.11 16.56
CA TYR A 65 10.85 -15.02 16.48
C TYR A 65 10.23 -16.36 16.05
N ALA A 66 10.73 -16.98 14.97
CA ALA A 66 10.19 -18.23 14.46
C ALA A 66 10.29 -19.35 15.52
N ALA A 67 11.40 -19.44 16.25
CA ALA A 67 11.57 -20.41 17.33
C ALA A 67 10.56 -20.21 18.48
N LEU A 68 10.28 -18.96 18.86
CA LEU A 68 9.27 -18.63 19.89
C LEU A 68 7.86 -18.97 19.43
N ALA A 69 7.51 -18.57 18.21
CA ALA A 69 6.20 -18.79 17.62
C ALA A 69 5.89 -20.29 17.44
N LEU A 70 6.89 -21.10 17.05
CA LEU A 70 6.73 -22.55 16.89
C LEU A 70 6.64 -23.30 18.22
N LYS A 71 7.27 -22.77 19.28
CA LYS A 71 7.15 -23.33 20.64
C LYS A 71 5.77 -23.07 21.25
N ASP A 72 5.15 -21.94 20.89
CA ASP A 72 3.81 -21.49 21.32
C ASP A 72 3.57 -21.60 22.84
N SER A 73 4.55 -21.21 23.65
CA SER A 73 4.39 -21.18 25.10
C SER A 73 3.42 -20.08 25.53
N SER A 74 2.61 -20.30 26.57
CA SER A 74 1.68 -19.28 27.09
C SER A 74 2.34 -17.91 27.26
N ASN A 75 1.66 -16.86 26.80
CA ASN A 75 2.05 -15.44 26.90
C ASN A 75 3.35 -15.05 26.16
N TRP A 76 3.83 -15.86 25.20
CA TRP A 76 5.09 -15.54 24.52
C TRP A 76 5.04 -14.20 23.77
N ARG A 77 3.87 -13.87 23.18
CA ARG A 77 3.66 -12.64 22.39
C ARG A 77 3.82 -11.40 23.26
N GLU A 78 3.20 -11.40 24.44
CA GLU A 78 3.21 -10.31 25.41
C GLU A 78 4.61 -10.08 26.01
N THR A 79 5.46 -11.10 25.97
CA THR A 79 6.85 -11.04 26.48
C THR A 79 7.91 -10.79 25.40
N LEU A 80 7.51 -10.54 24.14
CA LEU A 80 8.45 -10.33 23.02
C LEU A 80 9.43 -9.19 23.28
N THR A 81 8.93 -8.04 23.71
CA THR A 81 9.76 -6.86 23.96
C THR A 81 10.51 -6.97 25.29
N THR A 82 9.85 -7.42 26.34
CA THR A 82 10.38 -7.37 27.72
C THR A 82 11.35 -8.51 28.04
N LYS A 83 11.08 -9.73 27.57
CA LYS A 83 11.89 -10.92 27.89
C LYS A 83 12.80 -11.32 26.75
N HIS A 84 12.33 -11.13 25.54
CA HIS A 84 13.02 -11.61 24.34
C HIS A 84 13.73 -10.50 23.58
N ASP A 85 13.63 -9.24 24.00
CA ASP A 85 14.33 -8.12 23.37
C ASP A 85 14.10 -8.09 21.84
N ILE A 86 12.85 -8.33 21.43
CA ILE A 86 12.41 -8.23 20.03
C ILE A 86 11.48 -7.04 19.93
N SER A 87 11.95 -5.98 19.26
CA SER A 87 11.13 -4.79 18.98
C SER A 87 10.03 -5.08 17.96
N LEU A 88 8.85 -4.49 18.18
CA LEU A 88 7.73 -4.55 17.22
C LEU A 88 8.05 -3.78 15.93
N TYR A 89 8.91 -2.76 16.02
CA TYR A 89 9.46 -2.04 14.88
C TYR A 89 10.24 -2.99 13.98
N THR A 90 11.24 -3.68 14.53
CA THR A 90 12.06 -4.64 13.78
C THR A 90 11.18 -5.72 13.14
N LEU A 91 10.26 -6.31 13.90
CA LEU A 91 9.33 -7.32 13.37
C LEU A 91 8.50 -6.81 12.18
N HIS A 92 7.97 -5.59 12.27
CA HIS A 92 7.21 -4.99 11.18
C HIS A 92 8.05 -4.84 9.91
N HIS A 93 9.27 -4.30 10.02
CA HIS A 93 10.17 -4.15 8.88
C HIS A 93 10.58 -5.51 8.29
N LEU A 94 10.87 -6.52 9.12
CA LEU A 94 11.15 -7.88 8.64
C LEU A 94 10.00 -8.45 7.81
N ALA A 95 8.78 -8.30 8.30
CA ALA A 95 7.60 -8.77 7.57
C ALA A 95 7.42 -8.03 6.23
N ASN A 96 7.60 -6.71 6.22
CA ASN A 96 7.53 -5.92 5.00
C ASN A 96 8.61 -6.31 4.00
N MET A 97 9.85 -6.55 4.44
CA MET A 97 10.94 -7.03 3.57
C MET A 97 10.60 -8.38 2.92
N ILE A 98 10.02 -9.32 3.68
CA ILE A 98 9.55 -10.60 3.14
C ILE A 98 8.43 -10.39 2.11
N ILE A 99 7.46 -9.53 2.42
CA ILE A 99 6.28 -9.27 1.59
C ILE A 99 6.63 -8.58 0.27
N MET A 100 7.60 -7.66 0.31
CA MET A 100 8.07 -6.92 -0.87
C MET A 100 9.09 -7.70 -1.70
N GLY A 101 9.70 -8.73 -1.12
CA GLY A 101 10.60 -9.65 -1.81
C GLY A 101 9.87 -10.57 -2.82
N PRO A 102 10.64 -11.42 -3.52
CA PRO A 102 10.06 -12.41 -4.43
C PRO A 102 9.09 -13.35 -3.70
N PRO A 103 8.02 -13.83 -4.38
CA PRO A 103 7.10 -14.80 -3.80
C PRO A 103 7.84 -16.00 -3.21
N SER A 104 7.59 -16.30 -1.93
CA SER A 104 8.28 -17.38 -1.21
C SER A 104 7.42 -17.97 -0.07
N PRO A 105 7.75 -19.18 0.42
CA PRO A 105 7.09 -19.77 1.59
C PRO A 105 7.17 -18.91 2.86
N ALA A 106 8.17 -18.03 2.95
CA ALA A 106 8.35 -17.07 4.04
C ALA A 106 7.16 -16.11 4.20
N TRP A 107 6.27 -15.99 3.22
CA TRP A 107 5.03 -15.21 3.33
C TRP A 107 4.17 -15.60 4.55
N ASN A 108 4.13 -16.89 4.89
CA ASN A 108 3.40 -17.37 6.08
C ASN A 108 4.05 -16.86 7.38
N LEU A 109 5.37 -16.76 7.42
CA LEU A 109 6.11 -16.16 8.53
C LEU A 109 5.80 -14.66 8.63
N ALA A 110 5.87 -13.93 7.51
CA ALA A 110 5.62 -12.49 7.48
C ALA A 110 4.20 -12.12 7.93
N THR A 111 3.18 -12.81 7.41
CA THR A 111 1.78 -12.57 7.82
C THR A 111 1.53 -12.94 9.27
N HIS A 112 2.17 -14.00 9.79
CA HIS A 112 2.12 -14.32 11.21
C HIS A 112 2.83 -13.26 12.08
N ILE A 113 3.96 -12.71 11.63
CA ILE A 113 4.63 -11.57 12.29
C ILE A 113 3.70 -10.36 12.37
N LEU A 114 3.14 -9.92 11.25
CA LEU A 114 2.23 -8.77 11.22
C LEU A 114 1.01 -9.01 12.10
N TYR A 115 0.43 -10.22 12.07
CA TYR A 115 -0.72 -10.56 12.91
C TYR A 115 -0.36 -10.50 14.41
N THR A 116 0.80 -11.00 14.83
CA THR A 116 1.28 -10.85 16.20
C THR A 116 1.42 -9.37 16.58
N CYS A 117 1.99 -8.54 15.69
CA CYS A 117 2.08 -7.09 15.91
C CYS A 117 0.70 -6.42 16.01
N VAL A 118 -0.30 -6.87 15.24
CA VAL A 118 -1.70 -6.43 15.36
C VAL A 118 -2.28 -6.76 16.73
N GLN A 119 -2.05 -7.99 17.24
CA GLN A 119 -2.51 -8.39 18.57
C GLN A 119 -1.89 -7.53 19.68
N LEU A 120 -0.66 -7.06 19.47
CA LEU A 120 0.05 -6.14 20.37
C LEU A 120 -0.26 -4.66 20.08
N SER A 121 -1.30 -4.38 19.29
CA SER A 121 -1.77 -3.02 18.95
C SER A 121 -0.71 -2.13 18.29
N TYR A 122 0.24 -2.71 17.55
CA TYR A 122 1.25 -1.96 16.82
C TYR A 122 0.67 -1.37 15.53
N LYS A 123 0.42 -0.05 15.55
CA LYS A 123 -0.29 0.69 14.50
C LYS A 123 0.22 0.45 13.07
N PRO A 124 1.54 0.52 12.76
CA PRO A 124 2.01 0.28 11.40
C PRO A 124 1.60 -1.10 10.86
N SER A 125 1.64 -2.14 11.69
CA SER A 125 1.22 -3.48 11.28
C SER A 125 -0.29 -3.62 11.09
N ILE A 126 -1.09 -2.87 11.86
CA ILE A 126 -2.54 -2.77 11.66
C ILE A 126 -2.85 -2.20 10.27
N LEU A 127 -2.23 -1.06 9.93
CA LEU A 127 -2.43 -0.40 8.64
C LEU A 127 -1.95 -1.29 7.48
N THR A 128 -0.77 -1.92 7.60
CA THR A 128 -0.26 -2.84 6.59
C THR A 128 -1.17 -4.04 6.39
N MET A 129 -1.67 -4.68 7.46
CA MET A 129 -2.55 -5.84 7.33
C MET A 129 -3.88 -5.50 6.64
N VAL A 130 -4.48 -4.36 6.97
CA VAL A 130 -5.72 -3.92 6.30
C VAL A 130 -5.45 -3.53 4.84
N ARG A 131 -4.30 -2.90 4.54
CA ARG A 131 -3.89 -2.62 3.15
C ARG A 131 -3.66 -3.89 2.35
N LEU A 132 -3.08 -4.93 2.94
CA LEU A 132 -2.92 -6.24 2.31
C LEU A 132 -4.28 -6.88 2.02
N ALA A 133 -5.22 -6.83 2.96
CA ALA A 133 -6.60 -7.29 2.75
C ALA A 133 -7.27 -6.55 1.58
N LEU A 134 -7.16 -5.22 1.55
CA LEU A 134 -7.71 -4.39 0.48
C LEU A 134 -7.11 -4.74 -0.89
N ARG A 135 -5.77 -4.82 -0.99
CA ARG A 135 -5.08 -5.11 -2.26
C ARG A 135 -5.37 -6.52 -2.77
N SER A 136 -5.55 -7.48 -1.88
CA SER A 136 -5.86 -8.86 -2.23
C SER A 136 -7.35 -9.15 -2.40
N ASN A 137 -8.21 -8.13 -2.27
CA ASN A 137 -9.67 -8.27 -2.30
C ASN A 137 -10.22 -9.26 -1.26
N LYS A 138 -9.67 -9.19 -0.04
CA LYS A 138 -9.96 -10.06 1.11
C LYS A 138 -10.42 -9.28 2.35
N LEU A 139 -10.88 -8.04 2.17
CA LEU A 139 -11.56 -7.33 3.25
C LEU A 139 -12.85 -8.08 3.63
N GLY A 140 -13.11 -8.21 4.93
CA GLY A 140 -14.20 -9.03 5.46
C GLY A 140 -13.86 -10.52 5.59
N ASP A 141 -12.72 -10.99 5.05
CA ASP A 141 -12.28 -12.35 5.30
C ASP A 141 -11.94 -12.52 6.77
N ARG A 142 -12.34 -13.68 7.32
CA ARG A 142 -12.09 -14.02 8.73
C ARG A 142 -10.62 -13.89 9.13
N GLN A 143 -9.67 -14.20 8.24
CA GLN A 143 -8.25 -14.11 8.53
C GLN A 143 -7.77 -12.66 8.80
N PHE A 144 -8.46 -11.65 8.28
CA PHE A 144 -8.15 -10.23 8.48
C PHE A 144 -9.02 -9.55 9.54
N SER A 145 -10.08 -10.21 10.04
CA SER A 145 -11.01 -9.65 11.04
C SER A 145 -10.33 -8.98 12.24
N GLY A 146 -9.30 -9.60 12.84
CA GLY A 146 -8.57 -8.99 13.95
C GLY A 146 -7.85 -7.69 13.60
N ALA A 147 -7.34 -7.57 12.36
CA ALA A 147 -6.74 -6.34 11.86
C ALA A 147 -7.79 -5.28 11.54
N GLU A 148 -8.94 -5.66 10.99
CA GLU A 148 -10.06 -4.74 10.73
C GLU A 148 -10.64 -4.18 12.03
N GLU A 149 -10.82 -5.02 13.06
CA GLU A 149 -11.24 -4.57 14.39
C GLU A 149 -10.22 -3.62 15.03
N ALA A 150 -8.92 -3.93 14.90
CA ALA A 150 -7.86 -3.07 15.40
C ALA A 150 -7.81 -1.74 14.64
N PHE A 151 -8.00 -1.76 13.34
CA PHE A 151 -8.07 -0.58 12.50
C PHE A 151 -9.28 0.30 12.83
N ALA A 152 -10.45 -0.29 13.10
CA ALA A 152 -11.61 0.45 13.57
C ALA A 152 -11.33 1.20 14.88
N ARG A 153 -10.54 0.62 15.79
CA ARG A 153 -10.11 1.31 17.03
C ARG A 153 -9.16 2.47 16.75
N VAL A 154 -8.23 2.32 15.80
CA VAL A 154 -7.35 3.41 15.35
C VAL A 154 -8.18 4.54 14.74
N LEU A 155 -9.15 4.21 13.88
CA LEU A 155 -10.01 5.19 13.21
C LEU A 155 -10.98 5.93 14.12
N ALA A 156 -11.31 5.39 15.29
CA ALA A 156 -12.27 5.99 16.21
C ALA A 156 -11.89 7.44 16.59
N ARG A 157 -10.61 7.79 16.57
CA ARG A 157 -10.12 9.13 16.91
C ARG A 157 -10.06 10.09 15.71
N ARG A 158 -9.99 9.58 14.48
CA ARG A 158 -9.86 10.38 13.23
C ARG A 158 -8.78 11.47 13.30
N ASP A 159 -7.65 11.14 13.92
CA ASP A 159 -6.51 12.01 14.18
C ASP A 159 -5.21 11.50 13.54
N ASP A 160 -5.28 10.43 12.75
CA ASP A 160 -4.16 9.81 12.05
C ASP A 160 -4.36 9.91 10.52
N PRO A 161 -3.44 10.57 9.78
CA PRO A 161 -3.62 10.81 8.35
C PRO A 161 -3.46 9.54 7.51
N ASP A 162 -2.59 8.60 7.91
CA ASP A 162 -2.39 7.33 7.22
C ASP A 162 -3.63 6.44 7.37
N ALA A 163 -4.21 6.38 8.58
CA ALA A 163 -5.44 5.66 8.83
C ALA A 163 -6.63 6.26 8.06
N CYS A 164 -6.76 7.59 8.06
CA CYS A 164 -7.79 8.28 7.27
C CYS A 164 -7.63 7.99 5.77
N THR A 165 -6.39 7.99 5.27
CA THR A 165 -6.09 7.66 3.88
C THR A 165 -6.48 6.22 3.54
N LEU A 166 -6.16 5.25 4.41
CA LEU A 166 -6.58 3.86 4.23
C LEU A 166 -8.10 3.74 4.14
N GLN A 167 -8.83 4.45 5.01
CA GLN A 167 -10.29 4.46 4.99
C GLN A 167 -10.84 5.05 3.68
N GLY A 168 -10.22 6.12 3.17
CA GLY A 168 -10.53 6.68 1.87
C GLY A 168 -10.35 5.67 0.73
N LEU A 169 -9.24 4.92 0.74
CA LEU A 169 -8.96 3.88 -0.25
C LEU A 169 -9.97 2.72 -0.18
N ILE A 170 -10.42 2.32 1.02
CA ILE A 170 -11.45 1.29 1.19
C ILE A 170 -12.77 1.73 0.54
N TYR A 171 -13.18 2.98 0.74
CA TYR A 171 -14.39 3.51 0.09
C TYR A 171 -14.22 3.64 -1.43
N ALA A 172 -13.09 4.17 -1.90
CA ALA A 172 -12.81 4.31 -3.32
C ALA A 172 -12.84 2.98 -4.10
N LYS A 173 -12.56 1.85 -3.42
CA LYS A 173 -12.60 0.51 -4.01
C LYS A 173 -14.02 0.00 -4.28
N GLN A 174 -15.04 0.58 -3.64
CA GLN A 174 -16.44 0.15 -3.78
C GLN A 174 -17.11 0.64 -5.08
N ASP A 175 -16.46 1.57 -5.80
CA ASP A 175 -16.86 2.06 -7.13
C ASP A 175 -18.33 2.47 -7.25
N SER A 176 -18.81 3.29 -6.30
CA SER A 176 -20.15 3.87 -6.33
C SER A 176 -20.09 5.35 -5.96
N CYS A 177 -21.02 6.15 -6.46
CA CYS A 177 -21.05 7.60 -6.20
C CYS A 177 -21.09 7.94 -4.70
N ALA A 178 -21.92 7.23 -3.92
CA ALA A 178 -21.99 7.42 -2.47
C ALA A 178 -20.71 7.01 -1.74
N ALA A 179 -19.97 6.02 -2.26
CA ALA A 179 -18.67 5.64 -1.72
C ALA A 179 -17.59 6.65 -2.11
N ASP A 180 -17.61 7.18 -3.34
CA ASP A 180 -16.69 8.23 -3.79
C ASP A 180 -16.82 9.50 -2.94
N ASP A 181 -18.05 9.90 -2.57
CA ASP A 181 -18.28 11.02 -1.66
C ASP A 181 -17.60 10.81 -0.30
N LYS A 182 -17.79 9.62 0.30
CA LYS A 182 -17.13 9.25 1.55
C LYS A 182 -15.61 9.18 1.40
N ALA A 183 -15.11 8.62 0.30
CA ALA A 183 -13.68 8.57 0.02
C ALA A 183 -13.07 9.97 -0.01
N SER A 184 -13.73 10.92 -0.68
CA SER A 184 -13.30 12.32 -0.74
C SER A 184 -13.26 12.98 0.64
N GLU A 185 -14.21 12.68 1.54
CA GLU A 185 -14.24 13.18 2.91
C GLU A 185 -13.01 12.69 3.69
N TRP A 186 -12.72 11.40 3.61
CA TRP A 186 -11.61 10.78 4.31
C TRP A 186 -10.24 11.27 3.80
N PHE A 187 -10.06 11.39 2.48
CA PHE A 187 -8.82 11.95 1.93
C PHE A 187 -8.62 13.42 2.32
N ARG A 188 -9.67 14.25 2.26
CA ARG A 188 -9.58 15.65 2.71
C ARG A 188 -9.24 15.72 4.20
N ARG A 189 -9.82 14.85 5.02
CA ARG A 189 -9.50 14.77 6.44
C ARG A 189 -8.04 14.38 6.66
N ALA A 190 -7.52 13.40 5.91
CA ALA A 190 -6.11 13.02 5.99
C ALA A 190 -5.17 14.18 5.66
N MET A 191 -5.42 14.92 4.57
CA MET A 191 -4.64 16.11 4.21
C MET A 191 -4.73 17.22 5.26
N GLN A 192 -5.91 17.42 5.87
CA GLN A 192 -6.09 18.41 6.95
C GLN A 192 -5.24 18.07 8.19
N ILE A 193 -5.15 16.79 8.55
CA ILE A 193 -4.39 16.33 9.73
C ILE A 193 -2.89 16.33 9.44
N GLY A 194 -2.49 15.71 8.33
CA GLY A 194 -1.08 15.47 8.01
C GLY A 194 -0.38 16.70 7.42
N GLY A 195 -1.13 17.66 6.91
CA GLY A 195 -0.59 18.84 6.23
C GLY A 195 -0.06 18.53 4.82
N GLU A 196 0.53 19.57 4.22
CA GLU A 196 0.96 19.55 2.82
C GLU A 196 2.47 19.35 2.64
N GLU A 197 3.26 19.43 3.70
CA GLU A 197 4.72 19.34 3.60
C GLU A 197 5.14 17.91 3.25
N PRO A 198 5.92 17.69 2.17
CA PRO A 198 6.32 16.36 1.74
C PRO A 198 7.03 15.54 2.83
N GLY A 199 6.64 14.28 2.99
CA GLY A 199 7.30 13.35 3.92
C GLY A 199 6.88 13.51 5.39
N THR A 200 5.90 14.37 5.70
CA THR A 200 5.36 14.51 7.05
C THR A 200 4.54 13.31 7.53
N TRP A 201 4.03 12.51 6.59
CA TRP A 201 3.31 11.27 6.85
C TRP A 201 3.43 10.33 5.64
N GLU A 202 3.34 9.03 5.89
CA GLU A 202 3.82 8.00 4.95
C GLU A 202 2.96 7.93 3.68
N TRP A 203 1.63 8.02 3.83
CA TRP A 203 0.69 7.73 2.73
C TRP A 203 0.20 8.97 2.00
N GLN A 204 0.91 10.10 2.16
CA GLN A 204 0.61 11.37 1.50
C GLN A 204 0.47 11.23 -0.03
N PRO A 205 1.36 10.50 -0.75
CA PRO A 205 1.19 10.26 -2.18
C PRO A 205 -0.12 9.51 -2.52
N SER A 206 -0.44 8.47 -1.74
CA SER A 206 -1.65 7.66 -1.97
C SER A 206 -2.92 8.47 -1.74
N CYS A 207 -2.92 9.37 -0.75
CA CYS A 207 -4.03 10.26 -0.48
C CYS A 207 -4.26 11.27 -1.60
N ALA A 208 -3.20 11.96 -2.04
CA ALA A 208 -3.31 12.96 -3.11
C ALA A 208 -3.82 12.32 -4.41
N MET A 209 -3.26 11.16 -4.79
CA MET A 209 -3.69 10.42 -5.98
C MET A 209 -5.13 9.89 -5.85
N GLY A 210 -5.49 9.37 -4.67
CA GLY A 210 -6.86 8.93 -4.38
C GLY A 210 -7.87 10.07 -4.54
N LEU A 211 -7.61 11.21 -3.91
CA LEU A 211 -8.48 12.39 -3.96
C LEU A 211 -8.62 12.96 -5.38
N ALA A 212 -7.50 13.11 -6.10
CA ALA A 212 -7.52 13.56 -7.49
C ALA A 212 -8.37 12.65 -8.38
N THR A 213 -8.21 11.33 -8.22
CA THR A 213 -9.00 10.34 -8.98
C THR A 213 -10.49 10.47 -8.70
N ILE A 214 -10.88 10.65 -7.43
CA ILE A 214 -12.28 10.88 -7.05
C ILE A 214 -12.82 12.17 -7.68
N TYR A 215 -12.06 13.27 -7.63
CA TYR A 215 -12.49 14.52 -8.27
C TYR A 215 -12.63 14.40 -9.79
N LEU A 216 -11.75 13.64 -10.46
CA LEU A 216 -11.91 13.35 -11.88
C LEU A 216 -13.19 12.57 -12.16
N LYS A 217 -13.48 11.50 -11.40
CA LYS A 217 -14.73 10.72 -11.51
C LYS A 217 -15.97 11.59 -11.32
N GLN A 218 -15.92 12.52 -10.36
CA GLN A 218 -17.00 13.45 -10.04
C GLN A 218 -17.09 14.66 -10.99
N LYS A 219 -16.25 14.71 -12.04
CA LYS A 219 -16.15 15.84 -12.99
C LYS A 219 -15.83 17.19 -12.32
N GLN A 220 -15.18 17.15 -11.16
CA GLN A 220 -14.70 18.32 -10.43
C GLN A 220 -13.32 18.74 -10.95
N GLY A 221 -13.27 19.17 -12.22
CA GLY A 221 -12.01 19.39 -12.94
C GLY A 221 -11.07 20.41 -12.29
N LYS A 222 -11.60 21.47 -11.68
CA LYS A 222 -10.78 22.48 -10.98
C LYS A 222 -10.05 21.88 -9.77
N GLN A 223 -10.79 21.19 -8.90
CA GLN A 223 -10.24 20.56 -7.70
C GLN A 223 -9.27 19.42 -8.06
N ALA A 224 -9.61 18.62 -9.08
CA ALA A 224 -8.69 17.60 -9.59
C ALA A 224 -7.37 18.22 -10.06
N LYS A 225 -7.44 19.29 -10.85
CA LYS A 225 -6.27 20.02 -11.36
C LYS A 225 -5.37 20.54 -10.22
N GLU A 226 -5.96 21.10 -9.16
CA GLU A 226 -5.22 21.61 -8.00
C GLU A 226 -4.47 20.49 -7.26
N ILE A 227 -5.15 19.36 -6.97
CA ILE A 227 -4.51 18.23 -6.27
C ILE A 227 -3.46 17.54 -7.15
N LEU A 228 -3.72 17.38 -8.45
CA LEU A 228 -2.76 16.82 -9.39
C LEU A 228 -1.51 17.70 -9.52
N HIS A 229 -1.68 19.02 -9.55
CA HIS A 229 -0.54 19.95 -9.55
C HIS A 229 0.29 19.82 -8.27
N TYR A 230 -0.37 19.76 -7.10
CA TYR A 230 0.31 19.52 -5.83
C TYR A 230 1.11 18.21 -5.85
N ALA A 231 0.48 17.10 -6.26
CA ALA A 231 1.11 15.79 -6.35
C ALA A 231 2.30 15.77 -7.34
N ALA A 232 2.18 16.44 -8.49
CA ALA A 232 3.23 16.51 -9.51
C ALA A 232 4.40 17.43 -9.12
N VAL A 233 4.15 18.54 -8.42
CA VAL A 233 5.18 19.52 -8.05
C VAL A 233 5.85 19.18 -6.73
N ARG A 234 5.05 18.88 -5.70
CA ARG A 234 5.52 18.75 -4.31
C ARG A 234 5.91 17.34 -3.95
N LEU A 235 5.19 16.34 -4.48
CA LEU A 235 5.43 14.92 -4.18
C LEU A 235 6.19 14.20 -5.30
N ASP A 236 6.45 14.89 -6.41
CA ASP A 236 7.16 14.39 -7.60
C ASP A 236 6.61 13.04 -8.11
N ILE A 237 5.28 12.87 -8.10
CA ILE A 237 4.62 11.64 -8.54
C ILE A 237 4.52 11.62 -10.06
N PRO A 238 5.14 10.65 -10.77
CA PRO A 238 5.10 10.59 -12.23
C PRO A 238 3.70 10.46 -12.82
N GLU A 239 2.84 9.63 -12.21
CA GLU A 239 1.45 9.44 -12.62
C GLU A 239 0.65 10.75 -12.47
N ALA A 240 0.97 11.57 -11.47
CA ALA A 240 0.36 12.88 -11.30
C ALA A 240 0.80 13.86 -12.41
N CYS A 241 2.05 13.79 -12.88
CA CYS A 241 2.52 14.59 -14.01
C CYS A 241 1.71 14.27 -15.28
N TRP A 242 1.49 12.98 -15.56
CA TRP A 242 0.66 12.53 -16.68
C TRP A 242 -0.79 13.00 -16.54
N LEU A 243 -1.43 12.70 -15.41
CA LEU A 243 -2.83 13.06 -15.19
C LEU A 243 -3.02 14.58 -15.19
N TYR A 244 -2.08 15.34 -14.61
CA TYR A 244 -2.10 16.79 -14.67
C TYR A 244 -2.05 17.30 -16.12
N ALA A 245 -1.14 16.76 -16.96
CA ALA A 245 -1.07 17.10 -18.37
C ALA A 245 -2.37 16.75 -19.14
N SER A 246 -3.04 15.67 -18.76
CA SER A 246 -4.30 15.23 -19.40
C SER A 246 -5.50 16.14 -19.11
N VAL A 247 -5.47 16.87 -17.98
CA VAL A 247 -6.53 17.84 -17.61
C VAL A 247 -6.21 19.28 -18.02
N LEU A 248 -5.03 19.53 -18.61
CA LEU A 248 -4.70 20.81 -19.23
C LEU A 248 -5.36 20.92 -20.61
N ASP A 249 -5.55 22.16 -21.07
CA ASP A 249 -5.94 22.39 -22.46
C ASP A 249 -4.88 21.82 -23.40
N LYS A 250 -5.31 21.26 -24.54
CA LYS A 250 -4.41 20.64 -25.53
C LYS A 250 -3.31 21.60 -26.00
N TYR A 251 -3.59 22.91 -26.01
CA TYR A 251 -2.68 23.97 -26.42
C TYR A 251 -2.02 24.69 -25.23
N ASP A 252 -2.20 24.21 -24.00
CA ASP A 252 -1.51 24.77 -22.84
C ASP A 252 0.01 24.59 -22.98
N ALA A 253 0.75 25.70 -22.95
CA ALA A 253 2.19 25.72 -23.13
C ALA A 253 2.96 24.89 -22.08
N LYS A 254 2.37 24.62 -20.91
CA LYS A 254 2.97 23.79 -19.86
C LYS A 254 2.78 22.29 -20.10
N ARG A 255 1.83 21.90 -20.94
CA ARG A 255 1.47 20.49 -21.15
C ARG A 255 2.65 19.63 -21.63
N PRO A 256 3.46 20.03 -22.62
CA PRO A 256 4.62 19.23 -23.05
C PRO A 256 5.67 19.02 -21.95
N TYR A 257 5.83 19.98 -21.02
CA TYR A 257 6.77 19.83 -19.90
C TYR A 257 6.35 18.69 -18.96
N TRP A 258 5.07 18.64 -18.59
CA TRP A 258 4.54 17.60 -17.71
C TRP A 258 4.52 16.22 -18.35
N LEU A 259 4.20 16.16 -19.65
CA LEU A 259 4.30 14.93 -20.43
C LEU A 259 5.73 14.41 -20.46
N LYS A 260 6.73 15.27 -20.69
CA LYS A 260 8.16 14.89 -20.69
C LYS A 260 8.61 14.34 -19.34
N LYS A 261 8.20 14.95 -18.23
CA LYS A 261 8.46 14.41 -16.89
C LYS A 261 7.89 13.01 -16.73
N ALA A 262 6.60 12.83 -17.02
CA ALA A 262 5.96 11.52 -16.90
C ALA A 262 6.58 10.46 -17.82
N ALA A 263 6.87 10.80 -19.08
CA ALA A 263 7.47 9.89 -20.05
C ALA A 263 8.90 9.48 -19.64
N ALA A 264 9.71 10.43 -19.14
CA ALA A 264 11.05 10.13 -18.64
C ALA A 264 11.04 9.21 -17.41
N SER A 265 9.94 9.19 -16.65
CA SER A 265 9.69 8.25 -15.55
C SER A 265 9.06 6.93 -16.00
N GLY A 266 8.96 6.68 -17.30
CA GLY A 266 8.44 5.41 -17.85
C GLY A 266 6.91 5.33 -17.97
N ILE A 267 6.18 6.44 -17.87
CA ILE A 267 4.74 6.44 -18.13
C ILE A 267 4.51 6.35 -19.64
N GLU A 268 4.26 5.13 -20.13
CA GLU A 268 4.12 4.84 -21.56
C GLU A 268 3.07 5.71 -22.26
N ALA A 269 1.92 5.94 -21.62
CA ALA A 269 0.86 6.78 -22.18
C ALA A 269 1.33 8.23 -22.45
N ALA A 270 2.16 8.78 -21.56
CA ALA A 270 2.75 10.10 -21.74
C ALA A 270 3.77 10.10 -22.87
N ALA A 271 4.57 9.03 -23.01
CA ALA A 271 5.52 8.87 -24.10
C ALA A 271 4.80 8.78 -25.46
N ARG A 272 3.74 7.97 -25.58
CA ARG A 272 2.91 7.91 -26.80
C ARG A 272 2.35 9.27 -27.18
N GLU A 273 1.87 10.02 -26.20
CA GLU A 273 1.33 11.35 -26.45
C GLU A 273 2.41 12.36 -26.89
N LEU A 274 3.61 12.32 -26.34
CA LEU A 274 4.73 13.13 -26.84
C LEU A 274 5.09 12.78 -28.27
N ALA A 275 5.14 11.49 -28.62
CA ALA A 275 5.38 11.07 -29.99
C ALA A 275 4.35 11.69 -30.95
N GLN A 276 3.06 11.65 -30.59
CA GLN A 276 2.00 12.26 -31.40
C GLN A 276 2.16 13.78 -31.53
N ILE A 277 2.59 14.47 -30.46
CA ILE A 277 2.87 15.91 -30.51
C ILE A 277 4.03 16.22 -31.47
N GLU A 278 5.11 15.43 -31.44
CA GLU A 278 6.24 15.63 -32.34
C GLU A 278 5.87 15.34 -33.81
N LEU A 279 5.12 14.26 -34.06
CA LEU A 279 4.61 13.89 -35.38
C LEU A 279 3.67 14.95 -35.94
N ALA A 280 2.70 15.43 -35.16
CA ALA A 280 1.80 16.51 -35.58
C ALA A 280 2.54 17.81 -35.90
N GLY A 281 3.72 18.02 -35.28
CA GLY A 281 4.58 19.15 -35.58
C GLY A 281 5.26 19.07 -36.95
N LEU A 282 5.31 17.90 -37.60
CA LEU A 282 5.94 17.74 -38.92
C LEU A 282 5.15 18.44 -40.04
N ASP A 283 3.86 18.70 -39.82
CA ASP A 283 2.96 19.39 -40.76
C ASP A 283 3.22 20.90 -40.84
N ASP A 284 4.08 21.45 -39.97
CA ASP A 284 4.47 22.86 -40.02
C ASP A 284 5.34 23.15 -41.25
N ARG A 285 4.79 23.97 -42.16
CA ARG A 285 5.42 24.37 -43.43
C ARG A 285 6.68 25.21 -43.24
N GLY A 286 6.92 25.76 -42.04
CA GLY A 286 8.09 26.56 -41.72
C GLY A 286 9.35 25.77 -41.38
N LEU A 287 9.26 24.45 -41.20
CA LEU A 287 10.38 23.64 -40.72
C LEU A 287 11.45 23.39 -41.79
N SER A 288 12.71 23.54 -41.40
CA SER A 288 13.84 23.05 -42.18
C SER A 288 13.90 21.51 -42.17
N ASN A 289 14.59 20.93 -43.17
CA ASN A 289 14.80 19.47 -43.22
C ASN A 289 15.47 18.93 -41.94
N LYS A 290 16.38 19.71 -41.34
CA LYS A 290 17.07 19.32 -40.10
C LYS A 290 16.11 19.27 -38.91
N GLU A 291 15.20 20.24 -38.80
CA GLU A 291 14.21 20.26 -37.72
C GLU A 291 13.17 19.16 -37.89
N ARG A 292 12.74 18.89 -39.14
CA ARG A 292 11.85 17.76 -39.45
C ARG A 292 12.48 16.43 -39.04
N ALA A 293 13.73 16.18 -39.45
CA ALA A 293 14.46 14.97 -39.09
C ALA A 293 14.64 14.84 -37.56
N LYS A 294 14.89 15.95 -36.85
CA LYS A 294 14.98 15.95 -35.38
C LYS A 294 13.65 15.58 -34.74
N LYS A 295 12.52 16.12 -35.22
CA LYS A 295 11.19 15.80 -34.69
C LYS A 295 10.82 14.34 -34.92
N GLU A 296 11.13 13.81 -36.10
CA GLU A 296 10.93 12.40 -36.43
C GLU A 296 11.75 11.48 -35.50
N ALA A 297 13.04 11.79 -35.30
CA ALA A 297 13.88 11.06 -34.36
C ALA A 297 13.34 11.11 -32.91
N LEU A 298 12.88 12.27 -32.45
CA LEU A 298 12.28 12.39 -31.11
C LEU A 298 10.98 11.60 -30.99
N ALA A 299 10.12 11.63 -32.03
CA ALA A 299 8.90 10.82 -32.03
C ALA A 299 9.23 9.33 -31.92
N ASP A 300 10.23 8.87 -32.66
CA ASP A 300 10.72 7.49 -32.61
C ASP A 300 11.28 7.10 -31.23
N GLU A 301 12.06 7.98 -30.60
CA GLU A 301 12.56 7.77 -29.24
C GLU A 301 11.41 7.60 -28.24
N TRP A 302 10.39 8.47 -28.32
CA TRP A 302 9.22 8.38 -27.44
C TRP A 302 8.39 7.12 -27.69
N LEU A 303 8.22 6.70 -28.94
CA LEU A 303 7.57 5.43 -29.28
C LEU A 303 8.37 4.23 -28.77
N GLY A 304 9.70 4.32 -28.76
CA GLY A 304 10.57 3.32 -28.16
C GLY A 304 10.38 3.20 -26.65
N ILE A 305 10.30 4.32 -25.93
CA ILE A 305 10.00 4.35 -24.49
C ILE A 305 8.60 3.77 -24.21
N ALA A 306 7.63 4.05 -25.07
CA ALA A 306 6.28 3.49 -24.97
C ALA A 306 6.20 1.98 -25.24
N GLY A 307 7.27 1.35 -25.73
CA GLY A 307 7.27 -0.05 -26.17
C GLY A 307 6.59 -0.28 -27.51
N ASP A 308 6.21 0.78 -28.22
CA ASP A 308 5.52 0.71 -29.51
C ASP A 308 6.51 0.56 -30.68
N LYS A 309 7.81 0.81 -30.44
CA LYS A 309 8.90 0.65 -31.41
C LYS A 309 10.10 -0.05 -30.75
N ALA A 310 10.76 -0.93 -31.49
CA ALA A 310 12.02 -1.51 -31.04
C ALA A 310 13.12 -0.44 -31.01
N LEU A 311 13.78 -0.28 -29.87
CA LEU A 311 15.01 0.50 -29.75
C LEU A 311 16.15 -0.38 -30.28
N PHE A 312 16.79 0.05 -31.36
CA PHE A 312 17.95 -0.62 -31.96
C PHE A 312 19.25 -0.20 -31.27
#